data_AF-A0A7X9B044-F1
#
_entry.id   AF-A0A7X9B044-F1
#
_cell.length_a   1.000
_cell.length_b   1.000
_cell.length_c   1.000
_cell.angle_alpha   90.00
_cell.angle_beta   90.00
_cell.angle_gamma   90.00
#
_symmetry.space_group_name_H-M   'P 1'
#
loop_
_entity.id
_entity.type
_entity.pdbx_description
1 polymer ?
#
loop_
_entity_poly.entity_id
_entity_poly.type
_entity_poly.pdbx_seq_one_letter_code
_entity_poly.pdbx_strand_id
1 'polypeptide(L)'
;MSAAPRPAKKVIYYGWDTPETNRFVAEFDAMKNLPFAGYVFCLDGTDSQGRFQGGMILTRRRYEEAGFEALKPNLQKIAGMLQETPRELFAMIWSNPEDISWFDDEGWSAILHNTRLLARYARLAGAKGFCFDPEPYTAARPYNFQPGLGHSYAETAQKARERGTAFMKVIREEFPEAVLLTFGLWEWCFRGCAQIEFVDDISAILENADFNLLAEFANGWLSAINFPTRIIVAPEAAYHFITADHYYGLARQMKGSSCLALRLIPEELHPAYRTHVDFGYGMFLDVYMERGAKDLCRQLELACYNTDEYIWLYGERGKFWPGGEKTGIATGEPWEKFIPEVLQALKFGQDPIQNGLLSNENLAVNGDMSKGKEGYSEWLADWSKGTMGADNTGGRTGGALRFNGVLEGTQLQSFPVKPGEYFKISVWAKAQGESKPSCEIRWQTETGAWRQLQEASFVIRFPGADKDWVQGTGYVRVPEGDAGRLVCLLYSRFGKDEQKDVVWFDDLDIRKIEFSAEEK
;
A
#
# COMPACT_ATOMS: atom_id res chain seq x y z
N MET A 1 -7.11 -16.73 20.73
CA MET A 1 -7.36 -16.08 19.43
C MET A 1 -6.02 -15.94 18.73
N SER A 2 -5.80 -16.54 17.57
CA SER A 2 -4.62 -16.19 16.76
C SER A 2 -4.82 -14.77 16.24
N ALA A 3 -3.85 -13.89 16.45
CA ALA A 3 -3.91 -12.55 15.86
C ALA A 3 -3.97 -12.69 14.33
N ALA A 4 -4.84 -11.94 13.67
CA ALA A 4 -4.82 -11.86 12.22
C ALA A 4 -3.47 -11.30 11.78
N PRO A 5 -2.80 -11.87 10.77
CA PRO A 5 -1.57 -11.32 10.23
C PRO A 5 -1.82 -9.90 9.72
N ARG A 6 -0.79 -9.04 9.70
CA ARG A 6 -0.89 -7.75 9.00
C ARG A 6 -1.33 -8.00 7.56
N PRO A 7 -2.29 -7.24 7.02
CA PRO A 7 -2.62 -7.32 5.61
C PRO A 7 -1.36 -7.10 4.78
N ALA A 8 -1.00 -8.08 3.95
CA ALA A 8 0.14 -7.97 3.07
C ALA A 8 -0.12 -6.86 2.04
N LYS A 9 0.85 -5.96 1.89
CA LYS A 9 0.83 -4.94 0.84
C LYS A 9 1.24 -5.58 -0.47
N LYS A 10 0.60 -5.17 -1.57
CA LYS A 10 0.74 -5.80 -2.87
C LYS A 10 1.18 -4.77 -3.89
N VAL A 11 2.37 -4.99 -4.46
CA VAL A 11 2.87 -4.19 -5.58
C VAL A 11 2.57 -4.92 -6.87
N ILE A 12 1.81 -4.27 -7.75
CA ILE A 12 1.47 -4.72 -9.10
C ILE A 12 2.38 -3.98 -10.07
N TYR A 13 3.00 -4.70 -11.00
CA TYR A 13 3.79 -4.05 -12.05
C TYR A 13 2.96 -3.79 -13.32
N TYR A 14 3.10 -2.60 -13.87
CA TYR A 14 2.58 -2.18 -15.17
C TYR A 14 3.70 -1.42 -15.92
N GLY A 15 3.78 -1.58 -17.24
CA GLY A 15 4.78 -0.86 -18.01
C GLY A 15 4.56 -0.95 -19.51
N TRP A 16 5.40 -0.29 -20.29
CA TRP A 16 5.34 -0.41 -21.76
C TRP A 16 5.64 -1.84 -22.23
N ASP A 17 6.35 -2.64 -21.42
CA ASP A 17 6.65 -4.05 -21.65
C ASP A 17 5.49 -5.00 -21.30
N THR A 18 4.31 -4.47 -20.92
CA THR A 18 3.11 -5.25 -20.58
C THR A 18 2.80 -6.31 -21.64
N PRO A 19 2.74 -7.59 -21.27
CA PRO A 19 2.55 -8.66 -22.24
C PRO A 19 1.07 -8.80 -22.65
N GLU A 20 0.87 -9.14 -23.91
CA GLU A 20 -0.37 -9.72 -24.43
C GLU A 20 -0.54 -11.18 -23.96
N THR A 21 -1.74 -11.73 -24.15
CA THR A 21 -2.17 -13.05 -23.67
C THR A 21 -1.14 -14.15 -23.98
N ASN A 22 -0.72 -14.24 -25.24
CA ASN A 22 0.21 -15.28 -25.69
C ASN A 22 1.64 -15.05 -25.16
N ARG A 23 2.05 -13.78 -25.08
CA ARG A 23 3.37 -13.41 -24.54
C ARG A 23 3.45 -13.70 -23.04
N PHE A 24 2.40 -13.43 -22.28
CA PHE A 24 2.36 -13.72 -20.84
C PHE A 24 2.64 -15.21 -20.59
N VAL A 25 2.00 -16.11 -21.35
CA VAL A 25 2.24 -17.56 -21.27
C VAL A 25 3.71 -17.92 -21.54
N ALA A 26 4.37 -17.23 -22.46
CA ALA A 26 5.77 -17.50 -22.80
C ALA A 26 6.76 -16.90 -21.78
N GLU A 27 6.39 -15.80 -21.12
CA GLU A 27 7.27 -14.98 -20.29
C GLU A 27 7.08 -15.21 -18.78
N PHE A 28 5.99 -15.86 -18.35
CA PHE A 28 5.63 -16.04 -16.94
C PHE A 28 6.75 -16.66 -16.08
N ASP A 29 7.50 -17.62 -16.61
CA ASP A 29 8.60 -18.25 -15.87
C ASP A 29 9.70 -17.27 -15.45
N ALA A 30 9.95 -16.23 -16.25
CA ALA A 30 10.90 -15.18 -15.91
C ALA A 30 10.31 -14.16 -14.93
N MET A 31 8.98 -14.00 -14.94
CA MET A 31 8.27 -13.05 -14.09
C MET A 31 8.04 -13.59 -12.67
N LYS A 32 7.75 -14.89 -12.53
CA LYS A 32 7.18 -15.49 -11.31
C LYS A 32 8.04 -15.35 -10.04
N ASN A 33 9.31 -14.99 -10.12
CA ASN A 33 10.18 -14.79 -8.95
C ASN A 33 10.53 -13.32 -8.66
N LEU A 34 10.00 -12.39 -9.45
CA LEU A 34 10.18 -10.96 -9.21
C LEU A 34 9.39 -10.51 -7.97
N PRO A 35 9.79 -9.39 -7.32
CA PRO A 35 9.18 -8.91 -6.08
C PRO A 35 7.85 -8.19 -6.31
N PHE A 36 6.98 -8.77 -7.13
CA PHE A 36 5.65 -8.26 -7.42
C PHE A 36 4.60 -9.27 -6.98
N ALA A 37 3.54 -8.78 -6.35
CA ALA A 37 2.37 -9.57 -6.03
C ALA A 37 1.58 -9.95 -7.29
N GLY A 38 1.76 -9.21 -8.38
CA GLY A 38 0.98 -9.35 -9.58
C GLY A 38 1.42 -8.43 -10.72
N TYR A 39 0.69 -8.52 -11.83
CA TYR A 39 1.01 -7.81 -13.07
C TYR A 39 -0.27 -7.31 -13.74
N VAL A 40 -0.13 -6.27 -14.55
CA VAL A 40 -1.11 -5.96 -15.58
C VAL A 40 -0.75 -6.72 -16.86
N PHE A 41 -1.76 -7.14 -17.63
CA PHE A 41 -1.59 -7.72 -18.96
C PHE A 41 -2.66 -7.23 -19.93
N CYS A 42 -2.39 -7.36 -21.23
CA CYS A 42 -3.35 -7.04 -22.27
C CYS A 42 -4.12 -8.31 -22.64
N LEU A 43 -5.42 -8.33 -22.35
CA LEU A 43 -6.32 -9.35 -22.90
C LEU A 43 -6.72 -8.94 -24.33
N ASP A 44 -6.17 -9.65 -25.30
CA ASP A 44 -6.18 -9.30 -26.71
C ASP A 44 -6.63 -10.46 -27.58
N GLY A 45 -7.50 -10.19 -28.55
CA GLY A 45 -7.90 -11.12 -29.59
C GLY A 45 -7.84 -10.47 -30.96
N THR A 46 -8.19 -11.24 -31.98
CA THR A 46 -8.22 -10.76 -33.36
C THR A 46 -9.58 -11.02 -33.99
N ASP A 47 -10.15 -10.03 -34.66
CA ASP A 47 -11.40 -10.22 -35.40
C ASP A 47 -11.19 -11.01 -36.70
N SER A 48 -12.29 -11.36 -37.37
CA SER A 48 -12.29 -12.08 -38.66
C SER A 48 -11.49 -11.39 -39.78
N GLN A 49 -11.17 -10.11 -39.64
CA GLN A 49 -10.38 -9.32 -40.59
C GLN A 49 -8.92 -9.17 -40.18
N GLY A 50 -8.50 -9.82 -39.08
CA GLY A 50 -7.13 -9.71 -38.58
C GLY A 50 -6.85 -8.44 -37.77
N ARG A 51 -7.89 -7.68 -37.37
CA ARG A 51 -7.71 -6.47 -36.57
C ARG A 51 -7.68 -6.80 -35.08
N PHE A 52 -6.79 -6.14 -34.35
CA PHE A 52 -6.73 -6.20 -32.89
C PHE A 52 -8.07 -5.81 -32.25
N GLN A 53 -8.48 -6.53 -31.20
CA GLN A 53 -9.58 -6.20 -30.29
C GLN A 53 -9.17 -6.56 -28.86
N GLY A 54 -9.54 -5.76 -27.86
CA GLY A 54 -9.05 -5.97 -26.50
C GLY A 54 -9.45 -4.85 -25.55
N GLY A 55 -8.52 -4.43 -24.68
CA GLY A 55 -8.79 -3.50 -23.57
C GLY A 55 -9.41 -2.14 -23.91
N MET A 56 -9.45 -1.71 -25.16
CA MET A 56 -10.11 -0.46 -25.55
C MET A 56 -11.63 -0.57 -25.44
N ILE A 57 -12.28 0.12 -24.49
CA ILE A 57 -13.72 -0.07 -24.22
C ILE A 57 -14.64 0.97 -24.87
N LEU A 58 -14.29 2.26 -24.96
CA LEU A 58 -15.13 3.26 -25.64
C LEU A 58 -14.87 3.22 -27.14
N THR A 59 -15.40 2.18 -27.78
CA THR A 59 -15.45 2.03 -29.23
C THR A 59 -16.84 1.59 -29.66
N ARG A 60 -17.30 2.09 -30.81
CA ARG A 60 -18.53 1.61 -31.46
C ARG A 60 -18.33 0.24 -32.12
N ARG A 61 -17.08 -0.17 -32.32
CA ARG A 61 -16.76 -1.48 -32.88
C ARG A 61 -17.13 -2.57 -31.88
N ARG A 62 -18.14 -3.35 -32.23
CA ARG A 62 -18.51 -4.56 -31.51
C ARG A 62 -17.47 -5.65 -31.76
N TYR A 63 -16.87 -6.18 -30.70
CA TYR A 63 -15.89 -7.25 -30.79
C TYR A 63 -16.50 -8.60 -31.13
N GLU A 64 -15.76 -9.38 -31.91
CA GLU A 64 -16.15 -10.72 -32.32
C GLU A 64 -15.74 -11.73 -31.24
N GLU A 65 -16.69 -12.50 -30.71
CA GLU A 65 -16.40 -13.48 -29.65
C GLU A 65 -15.40 -14.55 -30.10
N ALA A 66 -15.40 -14.92 -31.38
CA ALA A 66 -14.46 -15.89 -31.97
C ALA A 66 -12.99 -15.51 -31.75
N GLY A 67 -12.67 -14.21 -31.77
CA GLY A 67 -11.31 -13.72 -31.53
C GLY A 67 -10.81 -13.99 -30.11
N PHE A 68 -11.69 -13.99 -29.12
CA PHE A 68 -11.36 -14.35 -27.74
C PHE A 68 -11.48 -15.86 -27.48
N GLU A 69 -12.42 -16.54 -28.15
CA GLU A 69 -12.58 -17.99 -28.08
C GLU A 69 -11.28 -18.71 -28.48
N ALA A 70 -10.59 -18.20 -29.50
CA ALA A 70 -9.30 -18.71 -29.94
C ALA A 70 -8.21 -18.67 -28.85
N LEU A 71 -8.34 -17.80 -27.84
CA LEU A 71 -7.38 -17.64 -26.76
C LEU A 71 -7.62 -18.60 -25.59
N LYS A 72 -8.77 -19.28 -25.53
CA LYS A 72 -9.15 -20.11 -24.37
C LYS A 72 -8.06 -21.07 -23.90
N PRO A 73 -7.33 -21.79 -24.77
CA PRO A 73 -6.25 -22.68 -24.33
C PRO A 73 -5.15 -21.94 -23.55
N ASN A 74 -4.78 -20.74 -24.01
CA ASN A 74 -3.76 -19.93 -23.36
C ASN A 74 -4.29 -19.28 -22.08
N LEU A 75 -5.53 -18.80 -22.06
CA LEU A 75 -6.16 -18.28 -20.83
C LEU A 75 -6.25 -19.37 -19.75
N GLN A 76 -6.63 -20.60 -20.10
CA GLN A 76 -6.63 -21.72 -19.17
C GLN A 76 -5.22 -22.08 -18.67
N LYS A 77 -4.22 -21.97 -19.54
CA LYS A 77 -2.81 -22.15 -19.15
C LYS A 77 -2.36 -21.07 -18.16
N ILE A 78 -2.75 -19.81 -18.37
CA ILE A 78 -2.52 -18.72 -17.41
C ILE A 78 -3.18 -19.07 -16.07
N ALA A 79 -4.44 -19.48 -16.06
CA ALA A 79 -5.13 -19.86 -14.83
C ALA A 79 -4.39 -20.98 -14.06
N GLY A 80 -3.89 -22.00 -14.77
CA GLY A 80 -3.07 -23.06 -14.18
C GLY A 80 -1.74 -22.54 -13.59
N MET A 81 -1.05 -21.67 -14.32
CA MET A 81 0.18 -21.02 -13.84
C MET A 81 -0.06 -20.22 -12.55
N LEU A 82 -1.18 -19.50 -12.46
CA LEU A 82 -1.56 -18.73 -11.28
C LEU A 82 -1.99 -19.61 -10.09
N GLN A 83 -2.45 -20.85 -10.33
CA GLN A 83 -2.68 -21.82 -9.26
C GLN A 83 -1.36 -22.38 -8.70
N GLU A 84 -0.38 -22.65 -9.57
CA GLU A 84 0.93 -23.17 -9.18
C GLU A 84 1.80 -22.10 -8.50
N THR A 85 1.81 -20.89 -9.04
CA THR A 85 2.56 -19.74 -8.48
C THR A 85 1.62 -18.52 -8.38
N PRO A 86 0.92 -18.35 -7.24
CA PRO A 86 -0.08 -17.31 -7.07
C PRO A 86 0.43 -15.90 -7.37
N ARG A 87 -0.14 -15.27 -8.39
CA ARG A 87 0.06 -13.85 -8.74
C ARG A 87 -1.30 -13.23 -9.08
N GLU A 88 -1.47 -11.95 -8.77
CA GLU A 88 -2.72 -11.24 -9.08
C GLU A 88 -2.60 -10.53 -10.42
N LEU A 89 -3.31 -11.05 -11.42
CA LEU A 89 -3.27 -10.55 -12.78
C LEU A 89 -4.44 -9.59 -13.02
N PHE A 90 -4.19 -8.40 -13.54
CA PHE A 90 -5.25 -7.45 -13.90
C PHE A 90 -5.26 -7.25 -15.42
N ALA A 91 -6.40 -7.51 -16.06
CA ALA A 91 -6.57 -7.23 -17.48
C ALA A 91 -6.70 -5.72 -17.70
N MET A 92 -5.92 -5.16 -18.61
CA MET A 92 -5.98 -3.72 -18.90
C MET A 92 -7.26 -3.36 -19.65
N ILE A 93 -7.88 -2.26 -19.24
CA ILE A 93 -8.99 -1.59 -19.92
C ILE A 93 -8.65 -0.10 -20.05
N TRP A 94 -8.58 0.38 -21.29
CA TRP A 94 -8.42 1.80 -21.60
C TRP A 94 -9.73 2.39 -22.06
N SER A 95 -9.97 3.66 -21.72
CA SER A 95 -11.19 4.32 -22.11
C SER A 95 -11.34 4.51 -23.62
N ASN A 96 -10.40 5.08 -24.36
CA ASN A 96 -10.65 5.43 -25.77
C ASN A 96 -10.11 4.38 -26.78
N PRO A 97 -10.59 4.44 -28.04
CA PRO A 97 -10.02 5.40 -29.00
C PRO A 97 -11.03 6.41 -29.61
N GLU A 98 -12.33 6.32 -29.33
CA GLU A 98 -13.34 7.17 -29.99
C GLU A 98 -13.97 8.20 -29.06
N ASP A 99 -14.52 9.27 -29.66
CA ASP A 99 -15.45 10.17 -28.98
C ASP A 99 -16.87 9.60 -29.07
N ILE A 100 -17.37 9.09 -27.95
CA ILE A 100 -18.69 8.45 -27.85
C ILE A 100 -19.58 9.30 -26.96
N SER A 101 -20.68 9.79 -27.53
CA SER A 101 -21.70 10.50 -26.76
C SER A 101 -22.32 9.58 -25.71
N TRP A 102 -22.56 10.11 -24.51
CA TRP A 102 -23.30 9.41 -23.45
C TRP A 102 -24.71 9.00 -23.89
N PHE A 103 -25.28 9.70 -24.89
CA PHE A 103 -26.61 9.47 -25.46
C PHE A 103 -26.62 8.53 -26.68
N ASP A 104 -25.47 8.01 -27.11
CA ASP A 104 -25.37 7.06 -28.22
C ASP A 104 -25.72 5.63 -27.77
N ASP A 105 -27.02 5.29 -27.75
CA ASP A 105 -27.49 3.97 -27.28
C ASP A 105 -26.90 2.79 -28.06
N GLU A 106 -26.67 2.95 -29.37
CA GLU A 106 -26.06 1.90 -30.20
C GLU A 106 -24.58 1.72 -29.86
N GLY A 107 -23.83 2.81 -29.74
CA GLY A 107 -22.44 2.79 -29.27
C GLY A 107 -22.32 2.15 -27.90
N TRP A 108 -23.18 2.52 -26.95
CA TRP A 108 -23.20 1.92 -25.61
C TRP A 108 -23.59 0.44 -25.61
N SER A 109 -24.46 0.00 -26.52
CA SER A 109 -24.73 -1.44 -26.72
C SER A 109 -23.47 -2.21 -27.15
N ALA A 110 -22.64 -1.62 -28.02
CA ALA A 110 -21.34 -2.20 -28.41
C ALA A 110 -20.35 -2.22 -27.23
N ILE A 111 -20.23 -1.11 -26.48
CA ILE A 111 -19.37 -1.01 -25.28
C ILE A 111 -19.74 -2.11 -24.28
N LEU A 112 -21.02 -2.23 -23.93
CA LEU A 112 -21.49 -3.23 -22.95
C LEU A 112 -21.31 -4.67 -23.44
N HIS A 113 -21.40 -4.92 -24.75
CA HIS A 113 -21.04 -6.22 -25.33
C HIS A 113 -19.54 -6.51 -25.19
N ASN A 114 -18.68 -5.54 -25.47
CA ASN A 114 -17.23 -5.68 -25.37
C ASN A 114 -16.81 -5.92 -23.91
N THR A 115 -17.36 -5.15 -22.97
CA THR A 115 -17.16 -5.35 -21.52
C THR A 115 -17.54 -6.76 -21.09
N ARG A 116 -18.66 -7.29 -21.61
CA ARG A 116 -19.12 -8.65 -21.31
C ARG A 116 -18.09 -9.70 -21.72
N LEU A 117 -17.55 -9.59 -22.94
CA LEU A 117 -16.52 -10.49 -23.42
C LEU A 117 -15.25 -10.38 -22.57
N LEU A 118 -14.75 -9.17 -22.35
CA LEU A 118 -13.55 -8.96 -21.54
C LEU A 118 -13.70 -9.53 -20.12
N ALA A 119 -14.86 -9.33 -19.47
CA ALA A 119 -15.14 -9.85 -18.13
C ALA A 119 -15.12 -11.38 -18.09
N ARG A 120 -15.79 -12.02 -19.05
CA ARG A 120 -15.83 -13.47 -19.18
C ARG A 120 -14.43 -14.08 -19.37
N TYR A 121 -13.65 -13.51 -20.28
CA TYR A 121 -12.35 -14.07 -20.65
C TYR A 121 -11.23 -13.71 -19.66
N ALA A 122 -11.29 -12.53 -19.01
CA ALA A 122 -10.40 -12.21 -17.89
C ALA A 122 -10.62 -13.18 -16.71
N ARG A 123 -11.88 -13.48 -16.39
CA ARG A 123 -12.21 -14.49 -15.38
C ARG A 123 -11.71 -15.87 -15.76
N LEU A 124 -11.85 -16.28 -17.02
CA LEU A 124 -11.33 -17.55 -17.53
C LEU A 124 -9.80 -17.67 -17.35
N ALA A 125 -9.08 -16.55 -17.49
CA ALA A 125 -7.64 -16.49 -17.28
C ALA A 125 -7.23 -16.63 -15.80
N GLY A 126 -8.18 -16.66 -14.86
CA GLY A 126 -7.88 -16.58 -13.44
C GLY A 126 -7.39 -15.20 -13.00
N ALA A 127 -7.69 -14.14 -13.79
CA ALA A 127 -7.36 -12.78 -13.40
C ALA A 127 -8.01 -12.42 -12.05
N LYS A 128 -7.46 -11.40 -11.38
CA LYS A 128 -8.05 -10.78 -10.18
C LYS A 128 -9.15 -9.78 -10.54
N GLY A 129 -9.06 -9.21 -11.74
CA GLY A 129 -10.02 -8.23 -12.25
C GLY A 129 -9.41 -7.37 -13.35
N PHE A 130 -9.69 -6.07 -13.32
CA PHE A 130 -9.27 -5.13 -14.35
C PHE A 130 -8.42 -4.01 -13.79
N CYS A 131 -7.48 -3.54 -14.60
CA CYS A 131 -6.81 -2.28 -14.44
C CYS A 131 -7.48 -1.28 -15.39
N PHE A 132 -8.12 -0.24 -14.86
CA PHE A 132 -8.86 0.74 -15.63
C PHE A 132 -8.10 2.06 -15.73
N ASP A 133 -7.83 2.45 -16.96
CA ASP A 133 -7.20 3.71 -17.32
C ASP A 133 -8.23 4.63 -18.00
N PRO A 134 -8.70 5.68 -17.30
CA PRO A 134 -9.65 6.63 -17.86
C PRO A 134 -9.03 7.66 -18.80
N GLU A 135 -7.70 7.67 -18.99
CA GLU A 135 -7.03 8.72 -19.74
C GLU A 135 -7.42 8.72 -21.24
N PRO A 136 -7.77 9.89 -21.81
CA PRO A 136 -8.00 10.01 -23.24
C PRO A 136 -6.69 10.19 -24.02
N TYR A 137 -6.20 9.13 -24.65
CA TYR A 137 -5.07 9.11 -25.61
C TYR A 137 -5.36 9.71 -27.00
N THR A 138 -6.48 10.42 -27.16
CA THR A 138 -6.93 11.05 -28.41
C THR A 138 -7.44 12.45 -28.11
N ALA A 139 -7.77 13.25 -29.13
CA ALA A 139 -8.39 14.56 -28.92
C ALA A 139 -9.78 14.48 -28.24
N ALA A 140 -10.45 13.33 -28.29
CA ALA A 140 -11.70 13.09 -27.57
C ALA A 140 -11.53 13.31 -26.05
N ARG A 141 -12.57 13.85 -25.42
CA ARG A 141 -12.61 14.10 -23.96
C ARG A 141 -13.95 13.60 -23.41
N PRO A 142 -14.21 12.27 -23.43
CA PRO A 142 -15.53 11.72 -23.12
C PRO A 142 -15.94 11.96 -21.66
N TYR A 143 -14.97 12.14 -20.76
CA TYR A 143 -15.22 12.36 -19.34
C TYR A 143 -15.29 13.82 -18.91
N ASN A 144 -15.13 14.77 -19.83
CA ASN A 144 -15.32 16.19 -19.57
C ASN A 144 -16.63 16.64 -20.20
N PHE A 145 -17.47 17.32 -19.43
CA PHE A 145 -18.65 17.96 -19.97
C PHE A 145 -18.31 19.00 -21.04
N GLN A 146 -19.11 19.02 -22.11
CA GLN A 146 -18.95 19.95 -23.23
C GLN A 146 -20.28 20.66 -23.48
N PRO A 147 -20.44 21.93 -23.04
CA PRO A 147 -21.70 22.69 -23.18
C PRO A 147 -22.19 22.80 -24.63
N GLY A 148 -21.27 22.75 -25.60
CA GLY A 148 -21.56 22.85 -27.03
C GLY A 148 -22.28 21.65 -27.64
N LEU A 149 -22.46 20.54 -26.91
CA LEU A 149 -23.07 19.30 -27.41
C LEU A 149 -24.59 19.20 -27.21
N GLY A 150 -25.25 20.29 -26.77
CA GLY A 150 -26.72 20.40 -26.80
C GLY A 150 -27.47 19.76 -25.63
N HIS A 151 -26.75 19.29 -24.60
CA HIS A 151 -27.32 18.80 -23.34
C HIS A 151 -26.78 19.60 -22.17
N SER A 152 -27.58 19.76 -21.11
CA SER A 152 -27.11 20.36 -19.86
C SER A 152 -26.12 19.44 -19.13
N TYR A 153 -25.34 20.01 -18.20
CA TYR A 153 -24.47 19.22 -17.34
C TYR A 153 -25.25 18.17 -16.55
N ALA A 154 -26.37 18.56 -15.94
CA ALA A 154 -27.19 17.66 -15.14
C ALA A 154 -27.72 16.46 -15.94
N GLU A 155 -28.21 16.67 -17.16
CA GLU A 155 -28.66 15.59 -18.04
C GLU A 155 -27.50 14.66 -18.44
N THR A 156 -26.34 15.24 -18.78
CA THR A 156 -25.16 14.47 -19.20
C THR A 156 -24.56 13.68 -18.04
N ALA A 157 -24.50 14.27 -16.85
CA ALA A 157 -24.07 13.65 -15.59
C ALA A 157 -24.97 12.46 -15.23
N GLN A 158 -26.30 12.65 -15.26
CA GLN A 158 -27.24 11.56 -15.07
C GLN A 158 -27.03 10.45 -16.10
N LYS A 159 -26.82 10.81 -17.37
CA LYS A 159 -26.60 9.80 -18.41
C LYS A 159 -25.29 9.04 -18.20
N ALA A 160 -24.21 9.72 -17.83
CA ALA A 160 -22.95 9.07 -17.47
C ALA A 160 -23.12 8.08 -16.31
N ARG A 161 -23.87 8.46 -15.27
CA ARG A 161 -24.22 7.57 -14.15
C ARG A 161 -25.02 6.34 -14.58
N GLU A 162 -26.01 6.51 -15.46
CA GLU A 162 -26.76 5.37 -16.03
C GLU A 162 -25.85 4.40 -16.79
N ARG A 163 -24.92 4.93 -17.59
CA ARG A 163 -23.96 4.11 -18.33
C ARG A 163 -22.97 3.40 -17.42
N GLY A 164 -22.51 4.05 -16.37
CA GLY A 164 -21.69 3.44 -15.32
C GLY A 164 -22.41 2.29 -14.63
N THR A 165 -23.69 2.50 -14.30
CA THR A 165 -24.55 1.46 -13.71
C THR A 165 -24.65 0.25 -14.62
N ALA A 166 -24.87 0.45 -15.92
CA ALA A 166 -24.95 -0.64 -16.89
C ALA A 166 -23.61 -1.37 -17.05
N PHE A 167 -22.50 -0.63 -17.11
CA PHE A 167 -21.15 -1.19 -17.22
C PHE A 167 -20.81 -2.09 -16.03
N MET A 168 -21.03 -1.63 -14.80
CA MET A 168 -20.78 -2.41 -13.60
C MET A 168 -21.70 -3.63 -13.49
N LYS A 169 -22.98 -3.53 -13.91
CA LYS A 169 -23.87 -4.70 -13.96
C LYS A 169 -23.30 -5.81 -14.86
N VAL A 170 -22.81 -5.45 -16.05
CA VAL A 170 -22.20 -6.41 -16.97
C VAL A 170 -20.97 -7.08 -16.35
N ILE A 171 -20.09 -6.30 -15.70
CA ILE A 171 -18.90 -6.86 -15.03
C ILE A 171 -19.32 -7.88 -13.98
N ARG A 172 -20.28 -7.56 -13.12
CA ARG A 172 -20.70 -8.49 -12.05
C ARG A 172 -21.41 -9.73 -12.55
N GLU A 173 -22.15 -9.62 -13.64
CA GLU A 173 -22.83 -10.77 -14.26
C GLU A 173 -21.82 -11.82 -14.74
N GLU A 174 -20.73 -11.39 -15.37
CA GLU A 174 -19.71 -12.29 -15.92
C GLU A 174 -18.60 -12.61 -14.91
N PHE A 175 -18.25 -11.64 -14.05
CA PHE A 175 -17.11 -11.64 -13.15
C PHE A 175 -17.43 -11.03 -11.77
N PRO A 176 -18.25 -11.70 -10.94
CA PRO A 176 -18.77 -11.15 -9.68
C PRO A 176 -17.69 -10.88 -8.62
N GLU A 177 -16.56 -11.57 -8.67
CA GLU A 177 -15.40 -11.40 -7.80
C GLU A 177 -14.33 -10.41 -8.31
N ALA A 178 -14.62 -9.69 -9.41
CA ALA A 178 -13.67 -8.76 -10.01
C ALA A 178 -13.24 -7.66 -9.04
N VAL A 179 -11.95 -7.32 -9.11
CA VAL A 179 -11.37 -6.12 -8.51
C VAL A 179 -11.03 -5.12 -9.61
N LEU A 180 -11.57 -3.91 -9.52
CA LEU A 180 -11.27 -2.83 -10.46
C LEU A 180 -10.20 -1.91 -9.85
N LEU A 181 -8.94 -2.12 -10.22
CA LEU A 181 -7.86 -1.19 -9.91
C LEU A 181 -7.91 -0.03 -10.92
N THR A 182 -7.90 1.22 -10.46
CA THR A 182 -7.99 2.40 -11.35
C THR A 182 -6.78 3.32 -11.17
N PHE A 183 -6.21 3.81 -12.27
CA PHE A 183 -5.11 4.80 -12.24
C PHE A 183 -5.57 6.18 -11.77
N GLY A 184 -6.86 6.42 -11.86
CA GLY A 184 -7.56 7.45 -11.12
C GLY A 184 -9.06 7.37 -11.34
N LEU A 185 -9.82 8.05 -10.48
CA LEU A 185 -11.28 8.01 -10.56
C LEU A 185 -11.91 9.33 -10.10
N TRP A 186 -12.33 9.42 -8.83
CA TRP A 186 -12.94 10.64 -8.29
C TRP A 186 -11.92 11.77 -8.11
N GLU A 187 -10.70 11.44 -7.70
CA GLU A 187 -9.68 12.43 -7.39
C GLU A 187 -9.15 13.18 -8.61
N TRP A 188 -9.38 12.65 -9.81
CA TRP A 188 -9.10 13.40 -11.04
C TRP A 188 -10.00 14.64 -11.18
N CYS A 189 -11.20 14.64 -10.60
CA CYS A 189 -12.01 15.86 -10.50
C CYS A 189 -11.40 16.94 -9.60
N PHE A 190 -10.45 16.58 -8.73
CA PHE A 190 -9.73 17.57 -7.91
C PHE A 190 -8.66 18.28 -8.74
N ARG A 191 -8.17 17.67 -9.84
CA ARG A 191 -7.25 18.31 -10.78
C ARG A 191 -8.02 19.46 -11.44
N GLY A 192 -7.63 20.70 -11.16
CA GLY A 192 -8.34 21.90 -11.64
C GLY A 192 -9.44 22.43 -10.71
N CYS A 193 -9.82 21.70 -9.66
CA CYS A 193 -10.87 22.10 -8.72
C CYS A 193 -10.39 22.11 -7.25
N ALA A 194 -9.22 22.72 -6.97
CA ALA A 194 -8.63 22.76 -5.63
C ALA A 194 -9.55 23.40 -4.55
N GLN A 195 -10.59 24.13 -4.98
CA GLN A 195 -11.58 24.74 -4.10
C GLN A 195 -12.62 23.76 -3.55
N ILE A 196 -12.70 22.53 -4.05
CA ILE A 196 -13.75 21.57 -3.67
C ILE A 196 -13.77 21.26 -2.16
N GLU A 197 -12.63 21.38 -1.49
CA GLU A 197 -12.53 21.25 -0.03
C GLU A 197 -13.16 22.45 0.71
N PHE A 198 -13.10 23.65 0.12
CA PHE A 198 -13.39 24.93 0.78
C PHE A 198 -14.66 25.64 0.31
N VAL A 199 -15.43 25.05 -0.61
CA VAL A 199 -16.74 25.58 -1.00
C VAL A 199 -17.86 24.92 -0.19
N ASP A 200 -18.97 25.62 0.01
CA ASP A 200 -20.16 25.04 0.64
C ASP A 200 -20.95 24.19 -0.38
N ASP A 201 -21.20 24.75 -1.56
CA ASP A 201 -21.90 24.10 -2.66
C ASP A 201 -20.93 23.73 -3.79
N ILE A 202 -20.60 22.44 -3.86
CA ILE A 202 -19.74 21.91 -4.93
C ILE A 202 -20.45 21.91 -6.29
N SER A 203 -21.78 21.84 -6.34
CA SER A 203 -22.51 21.70 -7.60
C SER A 203 -22.29 22.90 -8.52
N ALA A 204 -22.03 24.07 -7.93
CA ALA A 204 -21.70 25.30 -8.63
C ALA A 204 -20.35 25.27 -9.37
N ILE A 205 -19.44 24.35 -9.01
CA ILE A 205 -18.09 24.26 -9.62
C ILE A 205 -17.86 22.97 -10.40
N LEU A 206 -18.70 21.94 -10.23
CA LEU A 206 -18.54 20.63 -10.87
C LEU A 206 -18.67 20.68 -12.40
N GLU A 207 -19.51 21.55 -12.95
CA GLU A 207 -19.66 21.70 -14.40
C GLU A 207 -18.33 22.06 -15.10
N ASN A 208 -17.45 22.78 -14.39
CA ASN A 208 -16.16 23.23 -14.91
C ASN A 208 -14.97 22.39 -14.39
N ALA A 209 -15.22 21.37 -13.57
CA ALA A 209 -14.17 20.49 -13.08
C ALA A 209 -13.71 19.53 -14.19
N ASP A 210 -12.41 19.23 -14.23
CA ASP A 210 -11.90 18.19 -15.12
C ASP A 210 -12.49 16.83 -14.73
N PHE A 211 -12.67 15.94 -15.71
CA PHE A 211 -13.18 14.59 -15.48
C PHE A 211 -14.53 14.50 -14.74
N ASN A 212 -15.32 15.57 -14.76
CA ASN A 212 -16.60 15.63 -14.03
C ASN A 212 -17.58 14.51 -14.40
N LEU A 213 -17.58 14.02 -15.64
CA LEU A 213 -18.41 12.88 -16.06
C LEU A 213 -17.79 11.52 -15.70
N LEU A 214 -16.47 11.44 -15.45
CA LEU A 214 -15.83 10.23 -14.90
C LEU A 214 -16.31 9.95 -13.49
N ALA A 215 -16.38 10.97 -12.64
CA ALA A 215 -16.92 10.83 -11.28
C ALA A 215 -18.37 10.32 -11.31
N GLU A 216 -19.18 10.83 -12.24
CA GLU A 216 -20.57 10.39 -12.39
C GLU A 216 -20.70 8.97 -12.95
N PHE A 217 -19.86 8.61 -13.91
CA PHE A 217 -19.73 7.22 -14.38
C PHE A 217 -19.34 6.27 -13.23
N ALA A 218 -18.39 6.67 -12.38
CA ALA A 218 -17.99 5.92 -11.18
C ALA A 218 -19.08 5.87 -10.09
N ASN A 219 -19.87 6.93 -9.92
CA ASN A 219 -21.07 6.91 -9.06
C ASN A 219 -22.10 5.88 -9.58
N GLY A 220 -22.18 5.71 -10.90
CA GLY A 220 -22.94 4.63 -11.53
C GLY A 220 -22.43 3.24 -11.15
N TRP A 221 -21.11 3.07 -11.05
CA TRP A 221 -20.50 1.82 -10.58
C TRP A 221 -20.93 1.52 -9.14
N LEU A 222 -20.83 2.50 -8.23
CA LEU A 222 -21.27 2.35 -6.84
C LEU A 222 -22.76 2.02 -6.71
N SER A 223 -23.60 2.54 -7.61
CA SER A 223 -25.04 2.26 -7.61
C SER A 223 -25.37 0.80 -7.97
N ALA A 224 -24.46 0.14 -8.68
CA ALA A 224 -24.61 -1.25 -9.10
C ALA A 224 -23.69 -2.21 -8.33
N ILE A 225 -22.71 -1.75 -7.55
CA ILE A 225 -21.74 -2.64 -6.92
C ILE A 225 -22.36 -3.46 -5.79
N ASN A 226 -21.86 -4.68 -5.59
CA ASN A 226 -22.13 -5.47 -4.40
C ASN A 226 -20.94 -6.39 -4.09
N PHE A 227 -20.97 -7.03 -2.92
CA PHE A 227 -19.95 -8.01 -2.54
C PHE A 227 -20.06 -9.25 -3.46
N PRO A 228 -18.93 -9.84 -3.91
CA PRO A 228 -17.55 -9.57 -3.53
C PRO A 228 -16.77 -8.58 -4.42
N THR A 229 -17.42 -7.88 -5.36
CA THR A 229 -16.74 -6.90 -6.22
C THR A 229 -16.16 -5.74 -5.41
N ARG A 230 -14.94 -5.29 -5.76
CA ARG A 230 -14.22 -4.19 -5.12
C ARG A 230 -13.66 -3.23 -6.16
N ILE A 231 -13.47 -1.97 -5.77
CA ILE A 231 -12.77 -0.93 -6.53
C ILE A 231 -11.55 -0.53 -5.71
N ILE A 232 -10.40 -0.41 -6.35
CA ILE A 232 -9.20 0.17 -5.76
C ILE A 232 -8.89 1.43 -6.51
N VAL A 233 -9.02 2.58 -5.86
CA VAL A 233 -8.60 3.85 -6.44
C VAL A 233 -7.14 4.07 -6.09
N ALA A 234 -6.25 3.92 -7.08
CA ALA A 234 -4.81 4.02 -6.91
C ALA A 234 -4.26 5.16 -7.79
N PRO A 235 -4.44 6.43 -7.39
CA PRO A 235 -4.07 7.59 -8.19
C PRO A 235 -2.58 7.65 -8.53
N GLU A 236 -2.29 8.09 -9.75
CA GLU A 236 -0.95 8.47 -10.24
C GLU A 236 -0.31 9.68 -9.53
N ALA A 237 -1.04 10.36 -8.64
CA ALA A 237 -0.54 11.57 -7.99
C ALA A 237 0.80 11.35 -7.26
N ALA A 238 1.08 10.11 -6.83
CA ALA A 238 2.34 9.75 -6.16
C ALA A 238 3.57 9.72 -7.09
N TYR A 239 3.42 9.91 -8.40
CA TYR A 239 4.53 10.05 -9.35
C TYR A 239 5.51 11.17 -8.97
N HIS A 240 5.01 12.22 -8.33
CA HIS A 240 5.78 13.41 -7.94
C HIS A 240 5.99 13.52 -6.44
N PHE A 241 5.71 12.46 -5.67
CA PHE A 241 5.84 12.51 -4.23
C PHE A 241 7.29 12.40 -3.76
N ILE A 242 7.58 13.12 -2.67
CA ILE A 242 8.92 13.28 -2.09
C ILE A 242 8.85 13.14 -0.57
N THR A 243 7.80 13.67 0.06
CA THR A 243 7.63 13.70 1.52
C THR A 243 6.47 12.83 1.99
N ALA A 244 6.49 12.44 3.26
CA ALA A 244 5.40 11.69 3.88
C ALA A 244 4.06 12.45 3.87
N ASP A 245 4.09 13.78 3.98
CA ASP A 245 2.90 14.62 3.95
C ASP A 245 2.12 14.54 2.64
N HIS A 246 2.82 14.32 1.51
CA HIS A 246 2.13 14.09 0.23
C HIS A 246 1.28 12.81 0.29
N TYR A 247 1.84 11.71 0.82
CA TYR A 247 1.10 10.45 0.99
C TYR A 247 -0.05 10.60 1.97
N TYR A 248 0.19 11.19 3.14
CA TYR A 248 -0.85 11.43 4.15
C TYR A 248 -1.96 12.33 3.62
N GLY A 249 -1.62 13.38 2.86
CA GLY A 249 -2.57 14.30 2.25
C GLY A 249 -3.53 13.58 1.31
N LEU A 250 -2.98 12.78 0.38
CA LEU A 250 -3.81 12.04 -0.57
C LEU A 250 -4.66 10.95 0.11
N ALA A 251 -4.09 10.23 1.09
CA ALA A 251 -4.84 9.25 1.87
C ALA A 251 -6.03 9.91 2.60
N ARG A 252 -5.88 11.12 3.14
CA ARG A 252 -7.00 11.87 3.76
C ARG A 252 -8.07 12.29 2.77
N GLN A 253 -7.71 12.58 1.52
CA GLN A 253 -8.68 12.92 0.48
C GLN A 253 -9.56 11.72 0.08
N MET A 254 -9.03 10.50 0.18
CA MET A 254 -9.72 9.29 -0.28
C MET A 254 -10.26 8.40 0.86
N LYS A 255 -9.70 8.47 2.07
CA LYS A 255 -10.03 7.55 3.17
C LYS A 255 -10.50 8.27 4.41
N GLY A 256 -11.34 7.59 5.18
CA GLY A 256 -11.88 8.07 6.46
C GLY A 256 -13.36 8.43 6.37
N SER A 257 -13.95 8.73 7.52
CA SER A 257 -15.39 9.00 7.62
C SER A 257 -15.84 10.25 6.86
N SER A 258 -14.94 11.20 6.66
CA SER A 258 -15.18 12.54 6.11
C SER A 258 -14.20 12.89 4.99
N CYS A 259 -13.74 11.89 4.21
CA CYS A 259 -12.79 12.13 3.13
C CYS A 259 -13.39 13.00 2.01
N LEU A 260 -12.52 13.69 1.27
CA LEU A 260 -12.91 14.63 0.23
C LEU A 260 -13.69 13.97 -0.92
N ALA A 261 -13.37 12.72 -1.24
CA ALA A 261 -14.08 11.95 -2.26
C ALA A 261 -15.60 11.85 -2.00
N LEU A 262 -16.04 11.81 -0.74
CA LEU A 262 -17.47 11.76 -0.40
C LEU A 262 -18.22 13.01 -0.82
N ARG A 263 -17.54 14.14 -1.07
CA ARG A 263 -18.18 15.32 -1.65
C ARG A 263 -18.66 15.03 -3.07
N LEU A 264 -17.92 14.25 -3.86
CA LEU A 264 -18.25 13.90 -5.24
C LEU A 264 -19.28 12.76 -5.36
N ILE A 265 -19.70 12.17 -4.23
CA ILE A 265 -20.51 10.96 -4.19
C ILE A 265 -21.84 11.30 -3.50
N PRO A 266 -22.99 11.02 -4.15
CA PRO A 266 -24.30 11.15 -3.51
C PRO A 266 -24.37 10.42 -2.17
N GLU A 267 -25.04 11.01 -1.18
CA GLU A 267 -25.06 10.52 0.20
C GLU A 267 -25.57 9.09 0.30
N GLU A 268 -26.54 8.71 -0.54
CA GLU A 268 -27.10 7.36 -0.63
C GLU A 268 -26.07 6.29 -1.05
N LEU A 269 -24.96 6.69 -1.69
CA LEU A 269 -23.88 5.81 -2.14
C LEU A 269 -22.68 5.77 -1.17
N HIS A 270 -22.67 6.60 -0.12
CA HIS A 270 -21.58 6.60 0.86
C HIS A 270 -21.36 5.23 1.54
N PRO A 271 -22.40 4.45 1.91
CA PRO A 271 -22.20 3.11 2.45
C PRO A 271 -21.53 2.17 1.44
N ALA A 272 -21.89 2.25 0.15
CA ALA A 272 -21.28 1.45 -0.89
C ALA A 272 -19.80 1.82 -1.08
N TYR A 273 -19.48 3.13 -1.12
CA TYR A 273 -18.11 3.61 -1.18
C TYR A 273 -17.26 3.04 -0.03
N ARG A 274 -17.70 3.21 1.22
CA ARG A 274 -16.98 2.76 2.41
C ARG A 274 -16.82 1.23 2.49
N THR A 275 -17.67 0.47 1.81
CA THR A 275 -17.67 -1.00 1.85
C THR A 275 -16.85 -1.61 0.71
N HIS A 276 -16.87 -0.98 -0.46
CA HIS A 276 -16.35 -1.57 -1.70
C HIS A 276 -15.13 -0.86 -2.27
N VAL A 277 -14.80 0.34 -1.78
CA VAL A 277 -13.68 1.13 -2.29
C VAL A 277 -12.52 1.07 -1.31
N ASP A 278 -11.39 0.60 -1.82
CA ASP A 278 -10.09 0.66 -1.18
C ASP A 278 -9.21 1.69 -1.86
N PHE A 279 -8.18 2.13 -1.16
CA PHE A 279 -7.25 3.13 -1.66
C PHE A 279 -5.83 2.58 -1.84
N GLY A 280 -5.22 2.97 -2.96
CA GLY A 280 -3.86 2.62 -3.36
C GLY A 280 -3.04 3.81 -3.82
N TYR A 281 -1.87 3.53 -4.39
CA TYR A 281 -1.03 4.54 -5.05
C TYR A 281 -0.50 4.03 -6.38
N GLY A 282 -0.39 4.93 -7.35
CA GLY A 282 0.41 4.74 -8.56
C GLY A 282 1.77 5.40 -8.41
N MET A 283 2.85 4.64 -8.64
CA MET A 283 4.22 5.13 -8.58
C MET A 283 4.89 5.04 -9.95
N PHE A 284 5.65 6.06 -10.33
CA PHE A 284 6.35 6.10 -11.61
C PHE A 284 7.82 5.74 -11.40
N LEU A 285 8.28 4.64 -11.98
CA LEU A 285 9.61 4.07 -11.75
C LEU A 285 10.72 4.92 -12.39
N ASP A 286 10.45 5.53 -13.52
CA ASP A 286 11.43 6.29 -14.31
C ASP A 286 12.02 7.50 -13.56
N VAL A 287 11.27 8.13 -12.64
CA VAL A 287 11.80 9.25 -11.83
C VAL A 287 12.94 8.81 -10.92
N TYR A 288 13.04 7.51 -10.61
CA TYR A 288 14.08 6.97 -9.75
C TYR A 288 15.37 6.63 -10.49
N MET A 289 15.41 6.78 -11.82
CA MET A 289 16.66 6.73 -12.57
C MET A 289 17.64 7.83 -12.11
N GLU A 290 17.11 8.99 -11.71
CA GLU A 290 17.89 10.10 -11.18
C GLU A 290 17.95 10.10 -9.64
N ARG A 291 16.88 9.65 -8.97
CA ARG A 291 16.76 9.68 -7.51
C ARG A 291 17.40 8.47 -6.79
N GLY A 292 17.55 7.34 -7.50
CA GLY A 292 18.20 6.12 -7.03
C GLY A 292 17.34 5.21 -6.17
N ALA A 293 17.86 3.99 -5.91
CA ALA A 293 17.16 2.91 -5.21
C ALA A 293 16.77 3.23 -3.76
N LYS A 294 17.60 3.98 -3.02
CA LYS A 294 17.29 4.37 -1.63
C LYS A 294 16.04 5.23 -1.54
N ASP A 295 15.86 6.14 -2.49
CA ASP A 295 14.66 6.96 -2.53
C ASP A 295 13.46 6.18 -3.06
N LEU A 296 13.59 5.32 -4.08
CA LEU A 296 12.53 4.38 -4.48
C LEU A 296 12.03 3.55 -3.29
N CYS A 297 12.96 2.95 -2.54
CA CYS A 297 12.69 2.19 -1.34
C CYS A 297 11.88 3.01 -0.33
N ARG A 298 12.30 4.24 -0.09
CA ARG A 298 11.66 5.17 0.86
C ARG A 298 10.24 5.56 0.42
N GLN A 299 10.06 5.89 -0.84
CA GLN A 299 8.75 6.28 -1.40
C GLN A 299 7.78 5.09 -1.40
N LEU A 300 8.26 3.90 -1.74
CA LEU A 300 7.45 2.68 -1.73
C LEU A 300 7.01 2.31 -0.31
N GLU A 301 7.89 2.47 0.67
CA GLU A 301 7.58 2.28 2.08
C GLU A 301 6.46 3.23 2.56
N LEU A 302 6.55 4.52 2.20
CA LEU A 302 5.51 5.50 2.52
C LEU A 302 4.17 5.17 1.85
N ALA A 303 4.19 4.70 0.60
CA ALA A 303 3.00 4.23 -0.09
C ALA A 303 2.38 3.01 0.62
N CYS A 304 3.20 2.00 0.95
CA CYS A 304 2.79 0.78 1.65
C CYS A 304 2.17 1.07 3.00
N TYR A 305 2.71 2.05 3.73
CA TYR A 305 2.19 2.46 5.03
C TYR A 305 0.80 3.10 4.95
N ASN A 306 0.47 3.75 3.84
CA ASN A 306 -0.76 4.56 3.70
C ASN A 306 -1.83 3.97 2.79
N THR A 307 -1.53 2.94 1.99
CA THR A 307 -2.52 2.18 1.21
C THR A 307 -3.32 1.21 2.08
N ASP A 308 -4.52 0.81 1.63
CA ASP A 308 -5.21 -0.36 2.19
C ASP A 308 -4.51 -1.67 1.82
N GLU A 309 -4.22 -1.88 0.53
CA GLU A 309 -3.72 -3.18 0.04
C GLU A 309 -2.81 -3.06 -1.18
N TYR A 310 -3.12 -2.22 -2.18
CA TYR A 310 -2.43 -2.24 -3.47
C TYR A 310 -1.66 -0.96 -3.80
N ILE A 311 -0.51 -1.15 -4.43
CA ILE A 311 0.26 -0.14 -5.13
C ILE A 311 0.51 -0.68 -6.53
N TRP A 312 0.50 0.18 -7.53
CA TRP A 312 0.99 -0.19 -8.85
C TRP A 312 2.21 0.65 -9.20
N LEU A 313 3.17 0.00 -9.84
CA LEU A 313 4.43 0.58 -10.25
C LEU A 313 4.47 0.61 -11.77
N TYR A 314 4.53 1.82 -12.33
CA TYR A 314 4.60 2.07 -13.75
C TYR A 314 6.03 2.23 -14.22
N GLY A 315 6.43 1.55 -15.28
CA GLY A 315 7.74 1.71 -15.90
C GLY A 315 7.69 1.90 -17.42
N GLU A 316 8.44 2.87 -17.94
CA GLU A 316 8.49 3.12 -19.39
C GLU A 316 9.84 2.76 -20.03
N ARG A 317 10.95 3.04 -19.36
CA ARG A 317 12.29 2.93 -19.97
C ARG A 317 12.89 1.53 -19.93
N GLY A 318 12.73 0.83 -18.82
CA GLY A 318 13.38 -0.46 -18.55
C GLY A 318 12.40 -1.64 -18.57
N LYS A 319 12.95 -2.85 -18.40
CA LYS A 319 12.20 -4.10 -18.23
C LYS A 319 12.71 -4.91 -17.05
N PHE A 320 11.84 -5.68 -16.41
CA PHE A 320 12.24 -6.58 -15.31
C PHE A 320 12.51 -8.02 -15.76
N TRP A 321 12.05 -8.40 -16.95
CA TRP A 321 12.28 -9.71 -17.54
C TRP A 321 12.71 -9.55 -19.01
N PRO A 322 13.34 -10.57 -19.63
CA PRO A 322 13.89 -10.45 -20.97
C PRO A 322 12.86 -10.25 -22.10
N GLY A 323 11.56 -10.48 -21.84
CA GLY A 323 10.46 -10.33 -22.80
C GLY A 323 10.20 -8.88 -23.22
N GLY A 324 9.64 -8.67 -24.41
CA GLY A 324 9.26 -7.34 -24.92
C GLY A 324 9.77 -7.02 -26.32
N GLU A 325 8.84 -6.79 -27.25
CA GLU A 325 9.12 -5.87 -28.35
C GLU A 325 9.24 -4.45 -27.78
N LYS A 326 10.13 -3.63 -28.35
CA LYS A 326 10.24 -2.22 -27.93
C LYS A 326 8.97 -1.49 -28.33
N THR A 327 8.16 -1.11 -27.35
CA THR A 327 6.99 -0.25 -27.55
C THR A 327 7.31 1.14 -27.00
N GLY A 328 6.88 2.18 -27.72
CA GLY A 328 7.09 3.58 -27.34
C GLY A 328 8.54 3.93 -27.04
N ILE A 329 8.80 4.40 -25.81
CA ILE A 329 10.12 4.88 -25.37
C ILE A 329 10.97 3.80 -24.68
N ALA A 330 10.49 2.55 -24.62
CA ALA A 330 11.20 1.45 -23.98
C ALA A 330 12.55 1.18 -24.65
N THR A 331 13.61 1.19 -23.84
CA THR A 331 14.98 1.01 -24.35
C THR A 331 15.30 -0.46 -24.62
N GLY A 332 14.59 -1.38 -23.96
CA GLY A 332 14.86 -2.81 -23.92
C GLY A 332 15.95 -3.21 -22.93
N GLU A 333 16.48 -2.27 -22.15
CA GLU A 333 17.48 -2.51 -21.11
C GLU A 333 16.82 -2.90 -19.77
N PRO A 334 17.48 -3.71 -18.93
CA PRO A 334 16.93 -4.06 -17.63
C PRO A 334 16.88 -2.85 -16.68
N TRP A 335 15.87 -2.80 -15.81
CA TRP A 335 15.75 -1.74 -14.78
C TRP A 335 16.99 -1.60 -13.89
N GLU A 336 17.68 -2.71 -13.61
CA GLU A 336 18.93 -2.74 -12.82
C GLU A 336 20.03 -1.84 -13.40
N LYS A 337 20.03 -1.60 -14.72
CA LYS A 337 20.99 -0.70 -15.37
C LYS A 337 20.72 0.77 -15.01
N PHE A 338 19.45 1.14 -14.89
CA PHE A 338 19.05 2.52 -14.64
C PHE A 338 18.97 2.83 -13.14
N ILE A 339 18.57 1.84 -12.35
CA ILE A 339 18.40 1.94 -10.91
C ILE A 339 19.14 0.73 -10.30
N PRO A 340 20.45 0.86 -10.01
CA PRO A 340 21.19 -0.19 -9.31
C PRO A 340 20.50 -0.55 -7.99
N GLU A 341 20.40 -1.84 -7.67
CA GLU A 341 19.69 -2.38 -6.50
C GLU A 341 18.16 -2.22 -6.53
N VAL A 342 17.54 -1.96 -7.68
CA VAL A 342 16.08 -1.77 -7.80
C VAL A 342 15.28 -2.93 -7.20
N LEU A 343 15.69 -4.18 -7.44
CA LEU A 343 14.97 -5.33 -6.89
C LEU A 343 15.06 -5.40 -5.36
N GLN A 344 16.19 -4.98 -4.79
CA GLN A 344 16.35 -4.87 -3.34
C GLN A 344 15.48 -3.74 -2.78
N ALA A 345 15.40 -2.60 -3.49
CA ALA A 345 14.55 -1.45 -3.13
C ALA A 345 13.08 -1.83 -3.08
N LEU A 346 12.63 -2.59 -4.08
CA LEU A 346 11.25 -3.08 -4.13
C LEU A 346 10.94 -4.05 -2.99
N LYS A 347 11.85 -4.97 -2.65
CA LYS A 347 11.64 -5.92 -1.54
C LYS A 347 11.62 -5.21 -0.19
N PHE A 348 12.62 -4.37 0.07
CA PHE A 348 12.71 -3.66 1.35
C PHE A 348 11.56 -2.66 1.51
N GLY A 349 11.25 -1.85 0.49
CA GLY A 349 10.16 -0.87 0.56
C GLY A 349 8.78 -1.50 0.78
N GLN A 350 8.57 -2.75 0.38
CA GLN A 350 7.33 -3.49 0.65
C GLN A 350 7.20 -3.94 2.11
N ASP A 351 8.27 -4.54 2.66
CA ASP A 351 8.30 -4.96 4.05
C ASP A 351 9.75 -4.91 4.58
N PRO A 352 10.15 -3.80 5.22
CA PRO A 352 11.48 -3.65 5.81
C PRO A 352 11.78 -4.70 6.88
N ILE A 353 10.77 -5.12 7.64
CA ILE A 353 10.95 -6.05 8.76
C ILE A 353 11.26 -7.46 8.23
N GLN A 354 10.57 -7.88 7.17
CA GLN A 354 10.77 -9.19 6.58
C GLN A 354 12.00 -9.26 5.66
N ASN A 355 12.28 -8.20 4.91
CA ASN A 355 13.29 -8.21 3.84
C ASN A 355 14.59 -7.46 4.19
N GLY A 356 14.64 -6.78 5.33
CA GLY A 356 15.82 -6.05 5.77
C GLY A 356 16.88 -6.92 6.45
N LEU A 357 18.11 -6.43 6.42
CA LEU A 357 19.26 -7.07 7.07
C LEU A 357 19.44 -6.51 8.48
N LEU A 358 19.65 -7.36 9.48
CA LEU A 358 19.96 -6.87 10.83
C LEU A 358 21.42 -6.41 10.90
N SER A 359 21.64 -5.23 11.49
CA SER A 359 22.98 -4.76 11.80
C SER A 359 23.73 -5.76 12.70
N ASN A 360 25.03 -5.90 12.46
CA ASN A 360 25.88 -6.74 13.32
C ASN A 360 26.03 -6.15 14.73
N GLU A 361 26.01 -4.82 14.84
CA GLU A 361 26.14 -4.08 16.08
C GLU A 361 24.81 -4.02 16.85
N ASN A 362 24.89 -4.32 18.15
CA ASN A 362 23.84 -4.05 19.12
C ASN A 362 24.05 -2.62 19.66
N LEU A 363 23.06 -1.74 19.49
CA LEU A 363 23.12 -0.37 19.97
C LEU A 363 23.05 -0.26 21.49
N ALA A 364 22.48 -1.25 22.18
CA ALA A 364 22.39 -1.24 23.64
C ALA A 364 23.78 -1.31 24.27
N VAL A 365 24.11 -0.33 25.10
CA VAL A 365 25.35 -0.34 25.89
C VAL A 365 25.17 -1.33 27.02
N ASN A 366 26.13 -2.24 27.21
CA ASN A 366 26.06 -3.24 28.29
C ASN A 366 24.72 -4.02 28.24
N GLY A 367 24.36 -4.49 27.04
CA GLY A 367 23.10 -5.19 26.78
C GLY A 367 22.98 -6.55 27.47
N ASP A 368 24.08 -7.19 27.87
CA ASP A 368 24.13 -8.41 28.68
C ASP A 368 24.21 -8.13 30.20
N MET A 369 24.18 -6.84 30.57
CA MET A 369 24.24 -6.33 31.94
C MET A 369 25.45 -6.84 32.75
N SER A 370 26.49 -7.37 32.10
CA SER A 370 27.68 -7.93 32.76
C SER A 370 28.48 -6.91 33.56
N LYS A 371 28.33 -5.62 33.24
CA LYS A 371 28.95 -4.47 33.93
C LYS A 371 27.98 -3.74 34.87
N GLY A 372 26.97 -4.44 35.38
CA GLY A 372 25.96 -3.86 36.25
C GLY A 372 25.06 -2.87 35.50
N LYS A 373 24.88 -1.64 36.02
CA LYS A 373 23.99 -0.62 35.43
C LYS A 373 24.68 0.38 34.49
N GLU A 374 25.89 0.11 34.04
CA GLU A 374 26.62 0.99 33.11
C GLU A 374 25.77 1.29 31.87
N GLY A 375 25.65 2.57 31.51
CA GLY A 375 24.86 3.04 30.37
C GLY A 375 23.38 3.31 30.64
N TYR A 376 22.83 2.89 31.79
CA TYR A 376 21.42 3.05 32.12
C TYR A 376 21.17 4.24 33.06
N SER A 377 20.21 5.10 32.68
CA SER A 377 19.64 6.13 33.55
C SER A 377 18.41 5.58 34.28
N GLU A 378 18.07 6.16 35.43
CA GLU A 378 17.00 5.67 36.29
C GLU A 378 15.94 6.76 36.51
N TRP A 379 14.67 6.39 36.44
CA TRP A 379 13.57 7.23 36.86
C TRP A 379 12.62 6.42 37.75
N LEU A 380 12.31 6.96 38.92
CA LEU A 380 11.40 6.36 39.91
C LEU A 380 10.26 7.35 40.15
N ALA A 381 9.03 6.86 40.15
CA ALA A 381 7.91 7.72 40.52
C ALA A 381 7.96 8.07 42.02
N ASP A 382 7.63 9.30 42.38
CA ASP A 382 7.76 9.83 43.77
C ASP A 382 7.06 8.97 44.85
N TRP A 383 6.01 8.27 44.43
CA TRP A 383 5.17 7.42 45.28
C TRP A 383 5.66 5.96 45.38
N SER A 384 6.60 5.53 44.54
CA SER A 384 7.22 4.19 44.61
C SER A 384 8.43 4.21 45.54
N LYS A 385 8.48 3.31 46.54
CA LYS A 385 9.59 3.28 47.53
C LYS A 385 10.61 2.16 47.29
N GLY A 386 10.40 1.35 46.26
CA GLY A 386 11.36 0.34 45.82
C GLY A 386 12.71 0.88 45.36
N THR A 387 13.64 -0.03 45.12
CA THR A 387 15.00 0.27 44.67
C THR A 387 15.29 -0.34 43.31
N MET A 388 16.00 0.40 42.45
CA MET A 388 16.52 -0.09 41.18
C MET A 388 18.04 -0.29 41.27
N GLY A 389 18.56 -1.26 40.55
CA GLY A 389 19.99 -1.56 40.52
C GLY A 389 20.34 -2.68 39.55
N ALA A 390 21.47 -3.32 39.78
CA ALA A 390 21.89 -4.51 39.04
C ALA A 390 21.98 -5.73 39.98
N ASP A 391 21.81 -6.91 39.40
CA ASP A 391 21.94 -8.20 40.06
C ASP A 391 22.91 -9.09 39.28
N ASN A 392 24.12 -9.26 39.81
CA ASN A 392 25.20 -10.03 39.18
C ASN A 392 25.18 -11.51 39.60
N THR A 393 24.11 -11.95 40.28
CA THR A 393 23.97 -13.31 40.79
C THR A 393 22.74 -14.04 40.26
N GLY A 394 21.76 -13.29 39.74
CA GLY A 394 20.48 -13.80 39.24
C GLY A 394 20.21 -13.53 37.75
N GLY A 395 21.19 -13.04 36.99
CA GLY A 395 21.07 -12.81 35.54
C GLY A 395 20.96 -14.09 34.72
N ARG A 396 20.42 -13.99 33.50
CA ARG A 396 20.33 -15.10 32.54
C ARG A 396 21.71 -15.40 31.94
N THR A 397 22.51 -14.38 31.63
CA THR A 397 23.85 -14.51 31.02
C THR A 397 24.99 -14.04 31.92
N GLY A 398 24.68 -13.59 33.14
CA GLY A 398 25.66 -13.28 34.19
C GLY A 398 25.37 -11.99 34.96
N GLY A 399 24.64 -11.04 34.35
CA GLY A 399 24.14 -9.83 34.99
C GLY A 399 22.66 -9.61 34.68
N ALA A 400 21.99 -8.76 35.44
CA ALA A 400 20.64 -8.31 35.12
C ALA A 400 20.37 -6.93 35.72
N LEU A 401 19.51 -6.16 35.08
CA LEU A 401 18.86 -5.02 35.71
C LEU A 401 17.77 -5.52 36.64
N ARG A 402 17.71 -4.97 37.86
CA ARG A 402 16.78 -5.43 38.90
C ARG A 402 15.99 -4.28 39.49
N PHE A 403 14.70 -4.51 39.64
CA PHE A 403 13.73 -3.65 40.30
C PHE A 403 13.19 -4.41 41.52
N ASN A 404 13.43 -3.91 42.73
CA ASN A 404 12.99 -4.54 43.97
C ASN A 404 11.97 -3.66 44.68
N GLY A 405 10.70 -4.10 44.73
CA GLY A 405 9.59 -3.36 45.30
C GLY A 405 9.19 -2.11 44.50
N VAL A 406 9.56 -2.01 43.22
CA VAL A 406 9.28 -0.82 42.41
C VAL A 406 7.89 -0.93 41.79
N LEU A 407 6.97 -0.10 42.27
CA LEU A 407 5.58 -0.04 41.80
C LEU A 407 5.47 0.65 40.44
N GLU A 408 6.26 1.71 40.25
CA GLU A 408 6.42 2.42 38.98
C GLU A 408 7.81 3.04 38.87
N GLY A 409 8.57 2.59 37.87
CA GLY A 409 9.90 3.11 37.59
C GLY A 409 10.52 2.45 36.36
N THR A 410 11.61 3.02 35.87
CA THR A 410 12.31 2.54 34.69
C THR A 410 13.81 2.75 34.76
N GLN A 411 14.51 1.83 34.12
CA GLN A 411 15.89 2.00 33.72
C GLN A 411 15.93 2.10 32.19
N LEU A 412 16.61 3.11 31.65
CA LEU A 412 16.49 3.50 30.25
C LEU A 412 17.83 3.83 29.58
N GLN A 413 17.87 3.66 28.26
CA GLN A 413 18.93 4.15 27.38
C GLN A 413 18.35 4.98 26.24
N SER A 414 19.17 5.87 25.67
CA SER A 414 18.77 6.74 24.57
C SER A 414 19.84 6.82 23.48
N PHE A 415 19.44 6.69 22.22
CA PHE A 415 20.33 6.60 21.06
C PHE A 415 19.92 7.60 19.97
N PRO A 416 20.87 8.20 19.23
CA PRO A 416 20.55 9.02 18.07
C PRO A 416 19.96 8.15 16.94
N VAL A 417 18.91 8.65 16.28
CA VAL A 417 18.24 7.97 15.15
C VAL A 417 17.75 9.00 14.13
N LYS A 418 17.36 8.54 12.94
CA LYS A 418 16.77 9.36 11.88
C LYS A 418 15.34 8.91 11.56
N PRO A 419 14.44 9.84 11.16
CA PRO A 419 13.11 9.50 10.67
C PRO A 419 13.12 8.43 9.58
N GLY A 420 12.21 7.46 9.67
CA GLY A 420 12.09 6.35 8.71
C GLY A 420 13.05 5.17 8.94
N GLU A 421 14.00 5.26 9.88
CA GLU A 421 14.83 4.09 10.22
C GLU A 421 14.02 2.99 10.93
N TYR A 422 14.48 1.74 10.79
CA TYR A 422 13.84 0.57 11.39
C TYR A 422 14.76 -0.12 12.38
N PHE A 423 14.19 -0.60 13.48
CA PHE A 423 14.93 -1.33 14.51
C PHE A 423 14.18 -2.57 14.97
N LYS A 424 14.92 -3.64 15.20
CA LYS A 424 14.49 -4.80 15.98
C LYS A 424 14.95 -4.62 17.42
N ILE A 425 14.04 -4.79 18.35
CA ILE A 425 14.31 -4.76 19.79
C ILE A 425 13.97 -6.14 20.36
N SER A 426 14.89 -6.72 21.11
CA SER A 426 14.59 -7.88 21.94
C SER A 426 15.20 -7.72 23.32
N VAL A 427 14.50 -8.24 24.33
CA VAL A 427 14.95 -8.22 25.72
C VAL A 427 14.29 -9.36 26.46
N TRP A 428 15.00 -9.95 27.41
CA TRP A 428 14.44 -10.94 28.32
C TRP A 428 13.97 -10.26 29.59
N ALA A 429 12.82 -10.69 30.09
CA ALA A 429 12.31 -10.23 31.38
C ALA A 429 11.87 -11.41 32.24
N LYS A 430 11.97 -11.21 33.55
CA LYS A 430 11.48 -12.12 34.58
C LYS A 430 10.79 -11.30 35.67
N ALA A 431 9.70 -11.82 36.21
CA ALA A 431 8.96 -11.15 37.28
C ALA A 431 8.56 -12.14 38.37
N GLN A 432 8.67 -11.70 39.62
CA GLN A 432 8.11 -12.32 40.81
C GLN A 432 7.06 -11.37 41.40
N GLY A 433 5.98 -11.95 41.96
CA GLY A 433 4.88 -11.17 42.49
C GLY A 433 3.90 -10.71 41.40
N GLU A 434 3.20 -9.61 41.63
CA GLU A 434 2.14 -9.08 40.75
C GLU A 434 2.64 -8.06 39.72
N SER A 435 3.93 -7.69 39.77
CA SER A 435 4.53 -6.77 38.82
C SER A 435 4.37 -7.22 37.36
N LYS A 436 4.15 -6.24 36.48
CA LYS A 436 4.00 -6.44 35.03
C LYS A 436 5.12 -5.69 34.30
N PRO A 437 6.23 -6.37 33.98
CA PRO A 437 7.31 -5.75 33.24
C PRO A 437 6.85 -5.33 31.85
N SER A 438 7.43 -4.24 31.35
CA SER A 438 7.32 -3.88 29.94
C SER A 438 8.60 -3.25 29.41
N CYS A 439 8.90 -3.48 28.14
CA CYS A 439 9.87 -2.70 27.39
C CYS A 439 9.10 -1.74 26.50
N GLU A 440 9.29 -0.44 26.70
CA GLU A 440 8.63 0.62 25.97
C GLU A 440 9.64 1.41 25.14
N ILE A 441 9.35 1.62 23.86
CA ILE A 441 10.16 2.46 22.98
C ILE A 441 9.43 3.78 22.77
N ARG A 442 10.13 4.88 23.05
CA ARG A 442 9.63 6.25 22.88
C ARG A 442 10.59 7.12 22.10
N TRP A 443 10.13 8.31 21.71
CA TRP A 443 10.89 9.23 20.87
C TRP A 443 11.12 10.57 21.57
N GLN A 444 12.31 11.11 21.37
CA GLN A 444 12.65 12.50 21.67
C GLN A 444 13.15 13.20 20.40
N THR A 445 13.09 14.53 20.41
CA THR A 445 13.83 15.36 19.46
C THR A 445 15.33 15.13 19.63
N GLU A 446 16.13 15.58 18.65
CA GLU A 446 17.60 15.56 18.76
C GLU A 446 18.09 16.28 20.04
N THR A 447 17.38 17.33 20.45
CA THR A 447 17.64 18.12 21.67
C THR A 447 17.10 17.50 22.96
N GLY A 448 16.45 16.34 22.90
CA GLY A 448 15.95 15.59 24.06
C GLY A 448 14.53 15.94 24.52
N ALA A 449 13.78 16.76 23.78
CA ALA A 449 12.38 17.06 24.11
C ALA A 449 11.49 15.84 23.80
N TRP A 450 10.63 15.45 24.74
CA TRP A 450 9.73 14.31 24.57
C TRP A 450 8.63 14.58 23.54
N ARG A 451 8.40 13.63 22.63
CA ARG A 451 7.22 13.65 21.74
C ARG A 451 5.97 13.09 22.41
N GLN A 452 4.81 13.47 21.87
CA GLN A 452 3.48 13.09 22.38
C GLN A 452 3.31 11.56 22.42
N LEU A 453 2.75 11.04 23.53
CA LEU A 453 2.60 9.60 23.80
C LEU A 453 1.87 8.83 22.70
N GLN A 454 0.87 9.46 22.09
CA GLN A 454 0.00 8.85 21.05
C GLN A 454 0.73 8.62 19.72
N GLU A 455 1.84 9.33 19.48
CA GLU A 455 2.70 9.14 18.31
C GLU A 455 3.87 8.19 18.58
N ALA A 456 4.04 7.75 19.84
CA ALA A 456 5.38 7.51 20.36
C ALA A 456 5.55 6.33 21.33
N SER A 457 4.73 5.28 21.25
CA SER A 457 4.99 4.11 22.09
C SER A 457 4.77 2.77 21.37
N PHE A 458 5.86 2.01 21.25
CA PHE A 458 5.78 0.57 21.06
C PHE A 458 6.04 -0.09 22.41
N VAL A 459 5.19 -1.03 22.81
CA VAL A 459 5.27 -1.67 24.13
C VAL A 459 5.29 -3.18 23.99
N ILE A 460 6.37 -3.79 24.44
CA ILE A 460 6.42 -5.23 24.73
C ILE A 460 5.95 -5.42 26.16
N ARG A 461 4.87 -6.17 26.36
CA ARG A 461 4.38 -6.53 27.68
C ARG A 461 4.79 -7.95 28.00
N PHE A 462 5.39 -8.14 29.16
CA PHE A 462 5.78 -9.44 29.65
C PHE A 462 4.69 -9.99 30.59
N PRO A 463 4.49 -11.31 30.64
CA PRO A 463 3.61 -11.89 31.64
C PRO A 463 4.10 -11.56 33.05
N GLY A 464 3.17 -11.21 33.95
CA GLY A 464 3.45 -11.06 35.38
C GLY A 464 3.32 -12.40 36.11
N ALA A 465 4.11 -12.57 37.16
CA ALA A 465 4.19 -13.72 38.08
C ALA A 465 4.76 -15.06 37.54
N ASP A 466 5.70 -15.62 38.31
CA ASP A 466 6.13 -17.03 38.39
C ASP A 466 6.46 -17.77 37.09
N LYS A 467 6.68 -17.02 36.01
CA LYS A 467 7.35 -17.51 34.82
C LYS A 467 8.84 -17.23 34.97
N ASP A 468 9.65 -18.17 34.51
CA ASP A 468 11.07 -17.92 34.33
C ASP A 468 11.29 -16.86 33.24
N TRP A 469 12.53 -16.62 32.84
CA TRP A 469 12.87 -15.69 31.77
C TRP A 469 12.02 -15.87 30.50
N VAL A 470 11.38 -14.79 30.06
CA VAL A 470 10.61 -14.72 28.81
C VAL A 470 11.22 -13.69 27.88
N GLN A 471 11.45 -14.06 26.62
CA GLN A 471 11.91 -13.12 25.61
C GLN A 471 10.75 -12.35 25.01
N GLY A 472 10.94 -11.05 24.90
CA GLY A 472 10.13 -10.15 24.13
C GLY A 472 10.87 -9.75 22.86
N THR A 473 10.17 -9.67 21.73
CA THR A 473 10.73 -9.11 20.50
C THR A 473 9.72 -8.19 19.83
N GLY A 474 10.23 -7.09 19.31
CA GLY A 474 9.45 -6.05 18.67
C GLY A 474 10.21 -5.36 17.55
N TYR A 475 9.45 -4.66 16.72
CA TYR A 475 9.96 -3.94 15.58
C TYR A 475 9.37 -2.54 15.60
N VAL A 476 10.22 -1.53 15.43
CA VAL A 476 9.80 -0.13 15.43
C VAL A 476 10.33 0.56 14.18
N ARG A 477 9.56 1.56 13.75
CA ARG A 477 9.91 2.52 12.72
C ARG A 477 10.00 3.87 13.39
N VAL A 478 11.08 4.62 13.14
CA VAL A 478 11.22 5.99 13.66
C VAL A 478 10.17 6.88 12.97
N PRO A 479 9.32 7.61 13.72
CA PRO A 479 8.30 8.48 13.14
C PRO A 479 8.89 9.58 12.25
N GLU A 480 8.05 10.09 11.36
CA GLU A 480 8.37 11.29 10.57
C GLU A 480 8.49 12.54 11.45
N GLY A 481 9.10 13.59 10.88
CA GLY A 481 9.25 14.89 11.52
C GLY A 481 10.58 15.01 12.25
N ASP A 482 10.52 15.41 13.51
CA ASP A 482 11.67 15.82 14.33
C ASP A 482 12.21 14.74 15.29
N ALA A 483 11.79 13.48 15.14
CA ALA A 483 12.27 12.38 15.97
C ALA A 483 13.78 12.15 15.70
N GLY A 484 14.61 12.50 16.68
CA GLY A 484 16.07 12.40 16.58
C GLY A 484 16.68 11.42 17.57
N ARG A 485 15.90 10.89 18.52
CA ARG A 485 16.38 9.92 19.50
C ARG A 485 15.35 8.82 19.78
N LEU A 486 15.82 7.58 19.79
CA LEU A 486 15.11 6.43 20.32
C LEU A 486 15.40 6.34 21.81
N VAL A 487 14.37 6.20 22.64
CA VAL A 487 14.52 5.95 24.08
C VAL A 487 13.90 4.59 24.39
N CYS A 488 14.73 3.67 24.89
CA CYS A 488 14.29 2.34 25.32
C CYS A 488 14.14 2.35 26.84
N LEU A 489 12.92 2.10 27.32
CA LEU A 489 12.55 2.16 28.73
C LEU A 489 12.16 0.75 29.21
N LEU A 490 12.97 0.18 30.10
CA LEU A 490 12.66 -1.07 30.78
C LEU A 490 11.90 -0.72 32.05
N TYR A 491 10.60 -1.01 32.05
CA TYR A 491 9.66 -0.56 33.06
C TYR A 491 9.26 -1.69 34.02
N SER A 492 9.26 -1.39 35.31
CA SER A 492 8.40 -2.06 36.28
C SER A 492 7.15 -1.21 36.48
N ARG A 493 5.97 -1.77 36.22
CA ARG A 493 4.67 -1.11 36.43
C ARG A 493 3.68 -2.07 37.08
N PHE A 494 2.71 -1.48 37.78
CA PHE A 494 1.56 -2.18 38.39
C PHE A 494 1.94 -3.18 39.49
N GLY A 495 3.08 -3.00 40.14
CA GLY A 495 3.35 -3.68 41.41
C GLY A 495 2.28 -3.32 42.44
N LYS A 496 2.01 -4.23 43.38
CA LYS A 496 1.07 -4.02 44.49
C LYS A 496 1.69 -4.29 45.86
N ASP A 497 2.80 -5.01 45.92
CA ASP A 497 3.45 -5.40 47.16
C ASP A 497 4.95 -5.11 47.08
N GLU A 498 5.36 -3.98 47.67
CA GLU A 498 6.76 -3.53 47.69
C GLU A 498 7.71 -4.54 48.35
N GLN A 499 7.20 -5.53 49.09
CA GLN A 499 7.99 -6.57 49.73
C GLN A 499 8.16 -7.85 48.89
N LYS A 500 7.34 -8.04 47.85
CA LYS A 500 7.32 -9.28 47.05
C LYS A 500 7.58 -9.08 45.57
N ASP A 501 7.34 -7.87 45.08
CA ASP A 501 7.46 -7.57 43.66
C ASP A 501 8.92 -7.37 43.26
N VAL A 502 9.40 -8.25 42.37
CA VAL A 502 10.75 -8.14 41.82
C VAL A 502 10.71 -8.35 40.32
N VAL A 503 11.35 -7.46 39.57
CA VAL A 503 11.47 -7.55 38.11
C VAL A 503 12.95 -7.57 37.73
N TRP A 504 13.29 -8.44 36.79
CA TRP A 504 14.60 -8.48 36.17
C TRP A 504 14.49 -8.31 34.65
N PHE A 505 15.49 -7.64 34.06
CA PHE A 505 15.70 -7.57 32.62
C PHE A 505 17.15 -7.98 32.29
N ASP A 506 17.32 -8.71 31.19
CA ASP A 506 18.61 -9.16 30.69
C ASP A 506 18.62 -9.25 29.15
N ASP A 507 19.80 -9.32 28.54
CA ASP A 507 20.02 -9.52 27.09
C ASP A 507 19.23 -8.51 26.22
N LEU A 508 19.34 -7.21 26.53
CA LEU A 508 18.80 -6.14 25.68
C LEU A 508 19.60 -6.05 24.37
N ASP A 509 18.92 -6.31 23.26
CA ASP A 509 19.47 -6.24 21.90
C ASP A 509 18.61 -5.30 21.05
N ILE A 510 19.22 -4.22 20.58
CA ILE A 510 18.63 -3.21 19.71
C ILE A 510 19.47 -3.14 18.44
N ARG A 511 18.93 -3.62 17.32
CA ARG A 511 19.63 -3.67 16.04
C ARG A 511 18.88 -2.89 14.98
N LYS A 512 19.63 -2.17 14.14
CA LYS A 512 19.08 -1.51 12.97
C LYS A 512 18.70 -2.55 11.91
N ILE A 513 17.67 -2.25 11.14
CA ILE A 513 17.25 -3.04 9.98
C ILE A 513 17.61 -2.23 8.73
N GLU A 514 18.48 -2.80 7.91
CA GLU A 514 19.18 -2.10 6.85
C GLU A 514 18.78 -2.60 5.46
N PHE A 515 18.70 -1.64 4.55
CA PHE A 515 18.37 -1.83 3.14
C PHE A 515 19.38 -2.73 2.42
N SER A 516 20.66 -2.46 2.64
CA SER A 516 21.81 -3.21 2.17
C SER A 516 22.84 -3.26 3.29
N ALA A 517 23.74 -4.24 3.26
CA ALA A 517 24.87 -4.26 4.18
C ALA A 517 25.75 -3.06 3.84
N GLU A 518 25.97 -2.14 4.78
CA GLU A 518 27.00 -1.12 4.60
C GLU A 518 28.34 -1.85 4.41
N GLU A 519 29.00 -1.62 3.26
CA GLU A 519 30.42 -1.94 3.11
C GLU A 519 31.16 -1.09 4.15
N LYS A 520 31.60 -1.74 5.24
CA LYS A 520 32.40 -1.11 6.29
C LYS A 520 33.79 -0.71 5.79
#